data_AF-A0A218PC05-F1
#
_entry.id   AF-A0A218PC05-F1
#
_cell.length_a   1.000
_cell.length_b   1.000
_cell.length_c   1.000
_cell.angle_alpha   90.00
_cell.angle_beta   90.00
_cell.angle_gamma   90.00
#
_symmetry.space_group_name_H-M   'P 1'
#
loop_
_entity.id
_entity.type
_entity.pdbx_description
1 polymer ?
#
loop_
_entity_poly.entity_id
_entity_poly.type
_entity_poly.pdbx_seq_one_letter_code
_entity_poly.pdbx_strand_id
1 'polypeptide(L)' 'MAKEKTTLPPTGAGLMRFFDEDTRAIKVTPRGVIAITLILIAFEILLHAFGSQIFGV' A
#
# COMPACT_ATOMS: atom_id res chain seq x y z
N MET A 1 -47.52 -13.15 6.94
CA MET A 1 -46.73 -12.98 8.17
C MET A 1 -45.35 -12.47 7.76
N ALA A 2 -45.08 -11.18 7.96
CA ALA A 2 -43.91 -10.49 7.44
C ALA A 2 -42.64 -10.97 8.16
N LYS A 3 -41.62 -11.35 7.38
CA LYS A 3 -40.30 -11.75 7.88
C LYS A 3 -39.46 -10.49 8.10
N GLU A 4 -39.79 -9.74 9.14
CA GLU A 4 -38.96 -8.61 9.58
C GLU A 4 -37.69 -9.17 10.23
N LYS A 5 -36.56 -9.08 9.51
CA LYS A 5 -35.25 -9.18 10.15
C LYS A 5 -35.06 -7.88 10.92
N THR A 6 -35.42 -7.90 12.20
CA THR A 6 -35.06 -6.82 13.12
C THR A 6 -33.53 -6.71 13.17
N THR A 7 -33.00 -5.63 12.61
CA THR A 7 -31.59 -5.29 12.71
C THR A 7 -31.39 -4.71 14.10
N LEU A 8 -30.85 -5.52 15.02
CA LEU A 8 -30.53 -5.06 16.36
C LEU A 8 -29.53 -3.88 16.27
N PRO A 9 -29.71 -2.81 17.06
CA PRO A 9 -28.75 -1.72 17.11
C PRO A 9 -27.40 -2.29 17.57
N PRO A 10 -26.27 -1.84 17.00
CA PRO A 10 -24.96 -2.27 17.43
C PRO A 10 -24.66 -1.64 18.81
N THR A 11 -25.20 -2.22 19.86
CA THR A 11 -24.78 -1.95 21.25
C THR A 11 -23.55 -2.81 21.57
N GLY A 12 -22.48 -2.56 20.82
CA GLY A 12 -21.14 -3.06 21.10
C GLY A 12 -20.36 -1.96 21.83
N ALA A 13 -20.16 -2.13 23.13
CA ALA A 13 -19.54 -1.18 24.03
C ALA A 13 -18.15 -0.73 23.54
N GLY A 14 -18.04 0.47 22.96
CA GLY A 14 -16.88 1.37 22.99
C GLY A 14 -15.53 0.89 22.44
N LEU A 15 -15.37 -0.41 22.20
CA LEU A 15 -14.33 -0.97 21.38
C LEU A 15 -14.83 -0.68 19.98
N MET A 16 -14.35 0.42 19.39
CA MET A 16 -14.32 0.51 17.94
C MET A 16 -13.89 -0.87 17.49
N ARG A 17 -14.82 -1.62 16.87
CA ARG A 17 -14.41 -2.58 15.86
C ARG A 17 -13.41 -1.73 15.08
N PHE A 18 -12.20 -2.21 14.95
CA PHE A 18 -11.41 -1.88 13.80
C PHE A 18 -12.34 -2.20 12.62
N PHE A 19 -13.25 -1.26 12.32
CA PHE A 19 -13.88 -1.08 11.06
C PHE A 19 -12.63 -0.92 10.26
N ASP A 20 -12.29 -2.00 9.55
CA ASP A 20 -11.39 -1.96 8.42
C ASP A 20 -11.60 -0.60 7.82
N GLU A 21 -10.70 0.32 8.14
CA GLU A 21 -10.81 1.67 7.63
C GLU A 21 -10.86 1.41 6.15
N ASP A 22 -12.00 1.73 5.55
CA ASP A 22 -12.29 1.74 4.12
C ASP A 22 -11.37 2.77 3.43
N THR A 23 -10.09 2.73 3.77
CA THR A 23 -9.02 3.49 3.17
C THR A 23 -8.74 2.80 1.86
N ARG A 24 -9.14 3.48 0.79
CA ARG A 24 -8.72 3.20 -0.59
C ARG A 24 -7.23 3.50 -0.72
N ALA A 25 -6.41 2.82 0.07
CA ALA A 25 -4.97 2.99 0.11
C ALA A 25 -4.33 1.85 -0.66
N ILE A 26 -3.34 2.20 -1.48
CA ILE A 26 -2.52 1.21 -2.16
C ILE A 26 -1.67 0.53 -1.10
N LYS A 27 -2.01 -0.73 -0.77
CA LYS A 27 -1.26 -1.53 0.20
C LYS A 27 0.00 -2.06 -0.49
N VAL A 28 1.16 -1.55 -0.10
CA VAL A 28 2.46 -2.04 -0.59
C VAL A 28 3.01 -3.05 0.41
N THR A 29 3.39 -4.22 -0.08
CA THR A 29 4.02 -5.24 0.77
C THR A 29 5.46 -4.82 1.09
N PRO A 30 6.00 -5.16 2.28
CA PRO A 30 7.39 -4.81 2.64
C PRO A 30 8.42 -5.31 1.61
N ARG A 31 8.16 -6.50 1.04
CA ARG A 31 8.99 -7.06 -0.04
C ARG A 31 8.99 -6.18 -1.30
N GLY A 32 7.84 -5.61 -1.65
CA GLY A 32 7.71 -4.69 -2.77
C GLY A 32 8.52 -3.41 -2.58
N VAL A 33 8.51 -2.85 -1.36
CA VAL A 33 9.33 -1.68 -1.01
C VAL A 33 10.80 -1.97 -1.22
N ILE A 34 11.29 -3.08 -0.67
CA ILE A 34 12.71 -3.48 -0.79
C ILE A 34 13.10 -3.67 -2.27
N ALA A 35 12.25 -4.32 -3.06
CA ALA A 35 12.52 -4.53 -4.49
C ALA A 35 12.63 -3.21 -5.26
N ILE A 36 11.70 -2.27 -5.02
CA ILE A 36 11.72 -0.94 -5.67
C ILE A 36 12.99 -0.18 -5.28
N THR A 37 13.38 -0.21 -4.01
CA THR A 37 14.62 0.44 -3.55
C THR A 37 15.86 -0.14 -4.23
N LEU A 38 15.96 -1.47 -4.35
CA LEU A 38 17.09 -2.12 -5.01
C LEU A 38 17.16 -1.77 -6.51
N ILE A 39 16.01 -1.69 -7.19
CA ILE A 39 15.94 -1.28 -8.59
C ILE A 39 16.45 0.15 -8.74
N LEU A 40 16.02 1.06 -7.87
CA LEU A 40 16.48 2.46 -7.89
C LEU A 40 17.99 2.57 -7.71
N ILE A 41 18.56 1.83 -6.75
CA ILE A 41 20.02 1.80 -6.52
C ILE A 41 20.75 1.28 -7.76
N ALA A 42 20.28 0.18 -8.35
CA ALA A 42 20.89 -0.39 -9.55
C ALA A 42 20.82 0.59 -10.73
N PHE A 43 19.71 1.33 -10.86
CA PHE A 43 19.53 2.35 -11.88
C PHE A 43 20.49 3.53 -11.70
N GLU A 44 20.64 4.04 -10.47
CA GLU A 44 21.62 5.08 -10.14
C GLU A 44 23.05 4.64 -10.47
N ILE A 45 23.42 3.41 -10.12
CA ILE A 45 24.75 2.86 -10.44
C ILE A 45 24.95 2.76 -11.96
N LEU A 46 23.95 2.28 -12.69
CA LEU A 46 24.01 2.16 -14.14
C LEU A 46 24.14 3.54 -14.80
N LEU A 47 23.36 4.52 -14.35
CA LEU A 47 23.46 5.89 -14.82
C LEU A 47 24.77 6.54 -14.43
N HIS A 48 25.33 6.27 -13.25
CA HIS A 48 26.62 6.83 -12.88
C HIS A 48 27.77 6.24 -13.71
N ALA A 49 27.73 4.93 -13.95
CA ALA A 49 28.76 4.22 -14.70
C ALA A 49 28.70 4.50 -16.21
N PHE A 50 27.49 4.55 -16.80
CA PHE A 50 27.28 4.67 -18.25
C PHE A 50 26.69 6.02 -18.66
N GLY A 51 26.32 6.88 -17.70
CA GLY A 51 25.70 8.17 -17.99
C GLY A 51 26.60 9.11 -18.76
N SER A 52 27.91 9.07 -18.56
CA SER A 52 28.85 9.83 -19.39
C SER A 52 28.84 9.37 -20.85
N GLN A 53 28.71 8.06 -21.10
CA GLN A 53 28.60 7.52 -22.47
C GLN A 53 27.24 7.79 -23.11
N ILE A 54 26.17 7.82 -22.33
CA ILE A 54 24.79 8.05 -22.83
C ILE A 54 24.50 9.54 -23.02
N PHE A 55 24.96 10.39 -22.10
CA PHE A 55 24.66 11.82 -22.08
C PHE A 55 25.79 12.70 -22.64
N GLY A 56 26.98 12.13 -22.92
CA GLY A 56 28.00 12.74 -23.80
C GLY A 56 28.57 14.07 -23.33
N VAL A 57 28.56 14.36 -22.02
CA VAL A 57 29.19 15.54 -21.40
C VAL A 57 30.58 15.20 -20.88
#